data_AF-A0A1Q9PVQ5-F1
#
_entry.id   AF-A0A1Q9PVQ5-F1
#
_cell.length_a   1.000
_cell.length_b   1.000
_cell.length_c   1.000
_cell.angle_alpha   90.00
_cell.angle_beta   90.00
_cell.angle_gamma   90.00
#
_symmetry.space_group_name_H-M   'P 1'
#
loop_
_entity.id
_entity.type
_entity.pdbx_description
1 polymer ?
#
loop_
_entity_poly.entity_id
_entity_poly.type
_entity_poly.pdbx_seq_one_letter_code
_entity_poly.pdbx_strand_id
1 'polypeptide(L)' 'MEAFLLELADLLEIERADLTNDYQLEENENWDSLALISIIVMVDEHFKLSVSNEAIKKCEIVGDLLNLINNQLEVIKM' A
#
# COMPACT_ATOMS: atom_id res chain seq x y z
N MET A 1 1.55 0.70 -11.60
CA MET A 1 2.14 0.78 -10.24
C MET A 1 2.59 2.20 -9.91
N GLU A 2 3.15 2.97 -10.86
CA GLU A 2 3.57 4.35 -10.59
C GLU A 2 2.43 5.27 -10.10
N ALA A 3 1.23 5.18 -10.70
CA ALA A 3 0.04 5.92 -10.25
C ALA A 3 -0.36 5.59 -8.79
N PHE A 4 -0.37 4.31 -8.43
CA PHE A 4 -0.65 3.87 -7.06
C PHE A 4 0.35 4.44 -6.06
N LEU A 5 1.64 4.46 -6.39
CA LEU A 5 2.68 5.00 -5.51
C LEU A 5 2.58 6.52 -5.34
N LEU A 6 2.10 7.23 -6.37
CA LEU A 6 1.82 8.67 -6.28
C LEU A 6 0.65 8.95 -5.33
N GLU A 7 -0.47 8.23 -5.50
CA GLU A 7 -1.62 8.37 -4.60
C GLU A 7 -1.29 7.93 -3.17
N LEU A 8 -0.47 6.89 -3.00
CA LEU A 8 -0.01 6.47 -1.68
C LEU A 8 0.86 7.55 -1.02
N ALA A 9 1.77 8.18 -1.76
CA ALA A 9 2.58 9.27 -1.23
C ALA A 9 1.73 10.49 -0.85
N ASP A 10 0.73 10.83 -1.67
CA ASP A 10 -0.23 11.90 -1.39
C ASP A 10 -1.05 11.61 -0.13
N LEU A 11 -1.55 10.38 0.00
CA LEU A 11 -2.31 9.91 1.17
C LEU A 11 -1.48 9.92 2.46
N LEU A 12 -0.19 9.62 2.36
CA LEU A 12 0.75 9.65 3.49
C LEU A 12 1.30 11.05 3.76
N GLU A 13 0.90 12.05 2.97
CA GLU A 13 1.37 13.44 2.98
C GLU A 13 2.90 13.57 2.90
N ILE A 14 3.51 12.75 2.05
CA ILE A 14 4.96 12.76 1.81
C ILE A 14 5.27 12.92 0.33
N GLU A 15 6.52 13.29 0.03
CA GLU A 15 6.96 13.34 -1.35
C GLU A 15 7.14 11.92 -1.92
N ARG A 16 6.79 11.74 -3.19
CA ARG A 16 7.01 10.48 -3.90
C ARG A 16 8.48 10.05 -3.88
N ALA A 17 9.42 10.99 -3.79
CA ALA A 17 10.84 10.71 -3.71
C ALA A 17 11.24 10.03 -2.38
N ASP A 18 10.54 10.34 -1.28
CA ASP A 18 10.76 9.76 0.04
C ASP A 18 10.11 8.37 0.20
N LEU A 19 9.06 8.10 -0.58
CA LEU A 19 8.40 6.80 -0.64
C LEU A 19 9.28 5.74 -1.33
N THR A 20 10.28 5.27 -0.58
CA THR A 20 11.20 4.20 -0.93
C THR A 20 10.71 2.86 -0.38
N ASN A 21 11.27 1.74 -0.83
CA ASN A 21 10.86 0.42 -0.33
C ASN A 21 11.14 0.24 1.18
N ASP A 22 12.17 0.91 1.70
CA ASP A 22 12.56 0.91 3.11
C ASP A 22 11.81 1.98 3.94
N TYR A 23 10.89 2.72 3.32
CA TYR A 23 10.10 3.72 4.02
C TYR A 23 9.18 3.06 5.05
N GLN A 24 9.32 3.49 6.30
CA GLN A 24 8.56 2.99 7.45
C GLN A 24 7.14 3.55 7.44
N LEU A 25 6.17 2.70 7.11
CA LEU A 25 4.77 3.05 7.10
C LEU A 25 4.24 3.19 8.53
N GLU A 26 4.63 2.28 9.44
CA GLU A 26 4.12 2.32 10.82
C GLU A 26 4.57 3.57 11.60
N GLU A 27 5.70 4.17 11.21
CA GLU A 27 6.22 5.39 11.82
C GLU A 27 5.53 6.65 11.27
N ASN A 28 4.83 6.55 10.14
CA ASN A 28 4.11 7.66 9.54
C ASN A 28 2.79 7.91 10.29
N GLU A 29 2.55 9.15 10.72
CA GLU A 29 1.34 9.54 11.46
C GLU A 29 0.03 9.36 10.67
N ASN A 30 0.10 9.47 9.34
CA ASN A 30 -1.00 9.25 8.42
C ASN A 30 -1.25 7.77 8.14
N TRP A 31 -0.42 6.85 8.64
CA TRP A 31 -0.69 5.41 8.58
C TRP A 31 -1.70 4.98 9.65
N ASP A 32 -2.94 5.42 9.48
CA ASP A 32 -4.04 5.14 10.39
C ASP A 32 -5.09 4.19 9.80
N SER A 33 -6.17 3.93 10.54
CA SER A 33 -7.23 3.03 10.06
C SER A 33 -7.97 3.57 8.83
N LEU A 34 -8.00 4.88 8.60
CA LEU A 34 -8.60 5.49 7.41
C LEU A 34 -7.69 5.30 6.20
N ALA A 35 -6.39 5.56 6.35
CA ALA A 35 -5.39 5.28 5.33
C ALA A 35 -5.42 3.82 4.88
N LEU A 36 -5.50 2.88 5.83
CA LEU A 36 -5.63 1.46 5.53
C LEU A 36 -6.86 1.15 4.67
N ILE A 37 -8.02 1.74 4.99
CA ILE A 37 -9.25 1.55 4.20
C ILE A 37 -9.08 2.11 2.79
N SER A 38 -8.54 3.33 2.67
CA SER A 38 -8.27 3.97 1.39
C SER A 38 -7.32 3.14 0.53
N ILE A 39 -6.26 2.58 1.11
CA ILE A 39 -5.32 1.70 0.40
C ILE A 39 -6.02 0.43 -0.10
N ILE A 40 -6.91 -0.18 0.69
CA ILE A 40 -7.70 -1.36 0.25
C ILE A 40 -8.51 -0.99 -0.99
N VAL A 41 -9.20 0.15 -0.97
CA VAL A 41 -10.01 0.63 -2.10
C VAL A 41 -9.11 0.92 -3.30
N MET A 42 -8.00 1.64 -3.11
CA MET A 42 -7.04 1.93 -4.17
C MET A 42 -6.50 0.65 -4.81
N VAL A 43 -6.15 -0.35 -4.01
CA VAL A 43 -5.65 -1.64 -4.51
C VAL A 43 -6.74 -2.39 -5.31
N ASP A 44 -7.99 -2.37 -4.85
CA ASP A 44 -9.13 -2.93 -5.58
C ASP A 44 -9.41 -2.19 -6.90
N GLU A 45 -9.33 -0.86 -6.89
CA GLU A 45 -9.57 -0.06 -8.09
C GLU A 45 -8.47 -0.23 -9.13
N HIS A 46 -7.21 -0.15 -8.73
CA HIS A 46 -6.05 -0.22 -9.63
C HIS A 46 -5.73 -1.64 -10.10
N PHE A 47 -5.87 -2.64 -9.22
CA PHE A 47 -5.40 -4.00 -9.49
C PHE A 47 -6.50 -5.06 -9.45
N LYS A 48 -7.74 -4.69 -9.09
CA LYS A 48 -8.86 -5.63 -8.88
C LYS A 48 -8.53 -6.72 -7.87
N LEU A 49 -7.71 -6.37 -6.86
CA LEU A 49 -7.33 -7.26 -5.77
C LEU A 49 -8.07 -6.86 -4.51
N SER A 50 -8.54 -7.86 -3.77
CA SER A 50 -9.08 -7.66 -2.43
C SER A 50 -8.01 -8.02 -1.41
N VAL A 51 -7.45 -7.01 -0.76
CA VAL A 51 -6.46 -7.17 0.33
C VAL A 51 -7.14 -7.01 1.68
N SER A 52 -6.77 -7.85 2.64
CA SER A 52 -7.33 -7.78 4.00
C SER A 52 -6.65 -6.69 4.82
N ASN A 53 -7.42 -5.96 5.62
CA ASN A 53 -6.92 -4.97 6.57
C ASN A 53 -5.80 -5.53 7.48
N GLU A 54 -5.92 -6.77 7.93
CA GLU A 54 -4.89 -7.44 8.74
C GLU A 54 -3.57 -7.63 7.99
N ALA A 55 -3.62 -7.84 6.67
CA ALA A 55 -2.41 -8.02 5.87
C ALA A 55 -1.69 -6.67 5.66
N ILE A 56 -2.45 -5.60 5.43
CA ILE A 56 -1.88 -4.25 5.32
C ILE A 56 -1.32 -3.79 6.68
N LYS A 57 -2.03 -4.04 7.79
CA LYS A 57 -1.52 -3.73 9.14
C LYS A 57 -0.22 -4.43 9.50
N LYS A 58 0.10 -5.55 8.86
CA LYS A 58 1.37 -6.26 9.06
C LYS A 58 2.51 -5.69 8.21
N CYS A 59 2.22 -4.76 7.29
CA CYS A 59 3.25 -4.13 6.48
C CYS A 59 3.91 -3.02 7.31
N GLU A 60 5.16 -3.24 7.69
CA GLU A 60 5.97 -2.25 8.42
C GLU A 60 6.55 -1.21 7.44
N ILE A 61 6.97 -1.66 6.25
CA ILE A 61 7.55 -0.81 5.21
C ILE A 61 6.75 -0.86 3.89
N VAL A 62 6.94 0.15 3.03
CA VAL A 62 6.34 0.20 1.69
C VAL A 62 6.68 -1.05 0.86
N GLY A 63 7.88 -1.60 1.03
CA GLY A 63 8.30 -2.84 0.40
C GLY A 63 7.37 -4.02 0.71
N ASP A 64 6.92 -4.16 1.97
CA ASP A 64 5.97 -5.21 2.37
C ASP A 64 4.61 -5.02 1.71
N LEU A 65 4.12 -3.77 1.63
CA LEU A 65 2.87 -3.46 0.95
C LEU A 65 2.93 -3.84 -0.53
N LEU A 66 4.01 -3.48 -1.22
CA LEU A 66 4.20 -3.83 -2.63
C LEU A 66 4.35 -5.33 -2.84
N ASN A 67 5.06 -6.00 -1.93
CA ASN A 67 5.21 -7.44 -1.97
C ASN A 67 3.86 -8.15 -1.73
N LEU A 68 3.02 -7.65 -0.82
CA LEU A 68 1.67 -8.15 -0.59
C LEU A 68 0.82 -8.08 -1.87
N ILE A 69 0.82 -6.92 -2.54
CA ILE A 69 0.08 -6.70 -3.80
C ILE A 69 0.60 -7.64 -4.90
N ASN A 70 1.91 -7.75 -5.06
CA ASN A 70 2.51 -8.64 -6.07
C ASN A 70 2.17 -10.11 -5.81
N ASN A 71 2.30 -10.59 -4.57
CA ASN A 71 1.92 -11.96 -4.21
C ASN A 71 0.45 -12.24 -4.54
N GLN A 72 -0.46 -11.29 -4.25
CA GLN A 72 -1.88 -11.45 -4.57
C GLN A 72 -2.14 -11.47 -6.09
N LEU A 73 -1.42 -10.66 -6.87
CA LEU A 73 -1.48 -10.69 -8.33
C LEU A 73 -1.08 -12.05 -8.91
N GLU A 74 -0.08 -12.71 -8.33
CA GLU A 74 0.36 -14.04 -8.77
C GLU A 74 -0.68 -15.11 -8.47
N VAL A 75 -1.35 -15.03 -7.32
CA VAL A 75 -2.41 -15.99 -6.93
C VAL A 75 -3.63 -15.89 -7.84
N ILE A 76 -4.06 -14.69 -8.24
CA ILE A 76 -5.26 -14.51 -9.09
C ILE A 76 -5.01 -14.88 -10.55
N LYS A 77 -3.75 -14.84 -11.02
CA LYS A 77 -3.39 -15.23 -12.40
C LYS A 77 -3.33 -16.75 -12.63
N MET A 78 -3.47 -17.55 -11.57
CA MET A 78 -3.42 -19.02 -11.60
C MET A 78 -4.83 -19.62 -11.70
#